data_AF-A0A090YTX4-F1
#
_entry.id   AF-A0A090YTX4-F1
#
_cell.length_a   1.000
_cell.length_b   1.000
_cell.length_c   1.000
_cell.angle_alpha   90.00
_cell.angle_beta   90.00
_cell.angle_gamma   90.00
#
_symmetry.space_group_name_H-M   'P 1'
#
loop_
_entity.id
_entity.type
_entity.pdbx_description
1 polymer ?
#
loop_
_entity_poly.entity_id
_entity_poly.type
_entity_poly.pdbx_seq_one_letter_code
_entity_poly.pdbx_strand_id
1 'polypeptide(L)'
;MLPVGLKWKSKPGVTLIGDAAHLMSPFAGEGVNVAIKDAAKLTLSIIQHKDINTAIEVYEEEMYTYSSISAEISYINLELYFSDDAATKTLDHMNQYYEHH
;
A
#
# COMPACT_ATOMS: atom_id res chain seq x y z
N MET A 1 -10.91 -5.77 -2.15
CA MET A 1 -9.69 -4.95 -2.27
C MET A 1 -9.76 -4.10 -3.52
N LEU A 2 -9.13 -2.93 -3.51
CA LEU A 2 -8.98 -2.10 -4.71
C LEU A 2 -7.96 -2.72 -5.67
N PRO A 3 -8.01 -2.39 -6.97
CA PRO A 3 -6.99 -2.82 -7.92
C PRO A 3 -5.58 -2.37 -7.50
N VAL A 4 -4.59 -3.26 -7.60
CA VAL A 4 -3.19 -2.90 -7.38
C VAL A 4 -2.78 -1.83 -8.39
N GLY A 5 -2.12 -0.77 -7.91
CA GLY A 5 -1.71 0.34 -8.77
C GLY A 5 -2.83 1.31 -9.16
N LEU A 6 -3.98 1.29 -8.47
CA LEU A 6 -5.03 2.28 -8.67
C LEU A 6 -4.48 3.70 -8.47
N LYS A 7 -4.66 4.53 -9.49
CA LYS A 7 -4.39 5.97 -9.47
C LYS A 7 -5.61 6.75 -9.89
N TRP A 8 -5.70 8.00 -9.48
CA TRP A 8 -6.74 8.92 -9.95
C TRP A 8 -6.16 10.23 -10.44
N LYS A 9 -6.98 10.98 -11.18
CA LYS A 9 -6.66 12.37 -11.52
C LYS A 9 -6.85 13.23 -10.26
N SER A 10 -5.78 13.90 -9.83
CA SER A 10 -5.77 14.79 -8.67
C SER A 10 -6.87 15.84 -8.75
N LYS A 11 -7.43 16.18 -7.60
CA LYS A 11 -8.53 17.13 -7.45
C LYS A 11 -8.11 18.27 -6.52
N PRO A 12 -8.45 19.54 -6.84
CA PRO A 12 -8.05 20.65 -6.00
C PRO A 12 -8.57 20.52 -4.57
N GLY A 13 -7.67 20.67 -3.59
CA GLY A 13 -7.99 20.71 -2.16
C GLY A 13 -8.53 19.42 -1.53
N VAL A 14 -8.55 18.30 -2.25
CA VAL A 14 -9.06 17.01 -1.73
C VAL A 14 -8.16 15.86 -2.16
N THR A 15 -7.91 14.95 -1.22
CA THR A 15 -7.19 13.69 -1.47
C THR A 15 -7.70 12.60 -0.52
N LEU A 16 -7.22 11.37 -0.69
CA LEU A 16 -7.59 10.19 0.10
C LEU A 16 -6.34 9.63 0.79
N ILE A 17 -6.53 9.02 1.96
CA ILE A 17 -5.48 8.31 2.70
C ILE A 17 -6.05 6.97 3.23
N GLY A 18 -5.17 6.04 3.60
CA GLY A 18 -5.54 4.76 4.20
C GLY A 18 -6.46 3.93 3.32
N ASP A 19 -7.40 3.19 3.93
CA ASP A 19 -8.34 2.32 3.21
C ASP A 19 -9.16 3.05 2.14
N ALA A 20 -9.42 4.35 2.32
CA ALA A 20 -10.12 5.14 1.30
C ALA A 20 -9.29 5.28 0.01
N ALA A 21 -7.96 5.29 0.12
CA ALA A 21 -7.02 5.39 -0.99
C ALA A 21 -6.63 4.02 -1.56
N HIS A 22 -6.36 3.03 -0.70
CA HIS A 22 -5.69 1.78 -1.09
C HIS A 22 -6.09 0.56 -0.26
N LEU A 23 -7.40 0.36 -0.02
CA LEU A 23 -7.93 -0.85 0.64
C LEU A 23 -7.33 -2.15 0.04
N MET A 24 -6.53 -2.84 0.86
CA MET A 24 -5.82 -4.08 0.50
C MET A 24 -6.24 -5.24 1.40
N SER A 25 -5.81 -6.46 1.06
CA SER A 25 -6.04 -7.64 1.90
C SER A 25 -5.23 -7.51 3.21
N PRO A 26 -5.67 -8.10 4.33
CA PRO A 26 -4.91 -8.05 5.58
C PRO A 26 -3.69 -8.99 5.59
N PHE A 27 -3.48 -9.80 4.54
CA PHE A 27 -2.51 -10.90 4.55
C PHE A 27 -1.04 -10.47 4.39
N ALA A 28 -0.78 -9.19 4.14
CA ALA A 28 0.55 -8.61 4.33
C ALA A 28 0.74 -7.96 5.72
N GLY A 29 -0.34 -7.72 6.48
CA GLY A 29 -0.27 -7.09 7.81
C GLY A 29 0.04 -5.58 7.83
N GLU A 30 0.23 -4.94 6.67
CA GLU A 30 0.78 -3.58 6.60
C GLU A 30 -0.25 -2.44 6.50
N GLY A 31 -1.55 -2.74 6.41
CA GLY A 31 -2.57 -1.72 6.09
C GLY A 31 -2.54 -0.47 7.00
N VAL A 32 -2.44 -0.66 8.33
CA VAL A 32 -2.39 0.46 9.28
C VAL A 32 -1.08 1.24 9.20
N ASN A 33 0.05 0.56 8.95
CA ASN A 33 1.36 1.21 8.81
C ASN A 33 1.38 2.12 7.58
N VAL A 34 0.81 1.64 6.46
CA VAL A 34 0.66 2.43 5.24
C VAL A 34 -0.24 3.64 5.47
N ALA A 35 -1.38 3.48 6.17
CA ALA A 35 -2.28 4.58 6.49
C ALA A 35 -1.61 5.66 7.39
N ILE A 36 -0.79 5.26 8.36
CA ILE A 36 -0.03 6.21 9.20
C ILE A 36 1.05 6.92 8.36
N LYS A 37 1.71 6.19 7.46
CA LYS A 37 2.68 6.76 6.51
C LYS A 37 2.03 7.80 5.60
N ASP A 38 0.81 7.56 5.13
CA ASP A 38 0.04 8.54 4.35
C ASP A 38 -0.13 9.85 5.13
N ALA A 39 -0.61 9.77 6.37
CA ALA A 39 -0.85 10.95 7.20
C ALA A 39 0.45 11.75 7.42
N ALA A 40 1.56 11.08 7.68
CA ALA A 40 2.87 11.72 7.83
C ALA A 40 3.34 12.39 6.53
N LYS A 41 3.24 11.69 5.39
CA LYS A 41 3.68 12.19 4.09
C LYS A 41 2.83 13.35 3.59
N LEU A 42 1.51 13.26 3.72
CA LEU A 42 0.59 14.35 3.38
C LEU A 42 0.87 15.58 4.24
N THR A 43 1.00 15.41 5.56
CA THR A 43 1.30 16.53 6.48
C THR A 43 2.62 17.21 6.13
N LEU A 44 3.68 16.44 5.87
CA LEU A 44 4.97 16.97 5.47
C LEU A 44 4.89 17.72 4.13
N SER A 45 4.16 17.18 3.15
CA SER A 45 3.96 17.83 1.86
C SER A 45 3.24 19.18 2.01
N ILE A 46 2.18 19.23 2.84
CA ILE A 46 1.42 20.45 3.13
C ILE A 46 2.32 21.53 3.77
N ILE A 47 3.20 21.15 4.70
CA ILE A 47 4.11 22.10 5.36
C ILE A 47 5.17 22.65 4.38
N GLN A 48 5.61 21.84 3.41
CA GLN A 48 6.70 22.20 2.50
C GLN A 48 6.26 23.05 1.30
N HIS A 49 4.97 23.08 0.98
CA HIS A 49 4.45 23.76 -0.20
C HIS A 49 3.47 24.87 0.17
N LYS A 50 3.54 26.00 -0.55
CA LYS A 50 2.61 27.13 -0.34
C LYS A 50 1.25 26.90 -0.98
N ASP A 51 1.21 26.15 -2.08
CA ASP A 51 -0.02 25.78 -2.78
C ASP A 51 -0.46 24.37 -2.35
N ILE A 52 -1.69 24.26 -1.86
CA ILE A 52 -2.26 23.02 -1.35
C ILE A 52 -2.44 21.97 -2.44
N ASN A 53 -2.73 22.40 -3.68
CA ASN A 53 -2.95 21.48 -4.79
C ASN A 53 -1.63 20.81 -5.20
N THR A 54 -0.57 21.60 -5.28
CA THR A 54 0.81 21.10 -5.46
C THR A 54 1.20 20.13 -4.35
N ALA A 55 0.90 20.45 -3.09
CA ALA A 55 1.18 19.56 -1.96
C ALA A 55 0.47 18.20 -2.10
N ILE A 56 -0.80 18.22 -2.52
CA ILE A 56 -1.61 17.02 -2.75
C ILE A 56 -1.03 16.20 -3.90
N GLU A 57 -0.71 16.81 -5.04
CA GLU A 57 -0.14 16.10 -6.20
C GLU A 57 1.18 15.41 -5.86
N VAL A 58 2.06 16.09 -5.12
CA VAL A 58 3.33 15.51 -4.65
C VAL A 58 3.09 14.34 -3.69
N TYR A 59 2.14 14.49 -2.77
CA TYR A 59 1.77 13.41 -1.84
C TYR A 59 1.21 12.19 -2.59
N GLU A 60 0.29 12.40 -3.55
CA GLU A 60 -0.35 11.33 -4.30
C GLU A 60 0.67 10.50 -5.09
N GLU A 61 1.63 11.14 -5.77
CA GLU A 61 2.69 10.44 -6.50
C GLU A 61 3.59 9.57 -5.60
N GLU A 62 3.96 10.08 -4.42
CA GLU A 62 4.68 9.26 -3.44
C GLU A 62 3.82 8.10 -2.94
N MET A 63 2.56 8.37 -2.60
CA MET A 63 1.61 7.39 -2.07
C MET A 63 1.36 6.25 -3.04
N TYR A 64 1.16 6.53 -4.33
CA TYR A 64 0.97 5.48 -5.33
C TYR A 64 2.14 4.51 -5.37
N THR A 65 3.36 4.99 -5.15
CA THR A 65 4.57 4.16 -5.21
C THR A 65 4.61 3.15 -4.07
N TYR A 66 4.49 3.59 -2.81
CA TYR A 66 4.63 2.68 -1.67
C TYR A 66 3.36 1.86 -1.37
N SER A 67 2.17 2.37 -1.68
CA SER A 67 0.92 1.63 -1.48
C SER A 67 0.80 0.48 -2.47
N SER A 68 1.25 0.65 -3.72
CA SER A 68 1.21 -0.42 -4.74
C SER A 68 2.04 -1.64 -4.35
N ILE A 69 3.24 -1.42 -3.79
CA ILE A 69 4.10 -2.51 -3.29
C ILE A 69 3.39 -3.30 -2.19
N SER A 70 2.76 -2.58 -1.24
CA SER A 70 2.05 -3.21 -0.12
C SER A 70 0.81 -3.97 -0.60
N ALA A 71 0.07 -3.40 -1.56
CA ALA A 71 -1.10 -4.03 -2.16
C ALA A 71 -0.75 -5.28 -2.99
N GLU A 72 0.39 -5.28 -3.69
CA GLU A 72 0.89 -6.42 -4.46
C GLU A 72 1.27 -7.59 -3.55
N ILE A 73 2.03 -7.33 -2.48
CA ILE A 73 2.37 -8.36 -1.48
C ILE A 73 1.09 -8.90 -0.83
N SER A 74 0.14 -8.03 -0.49
CA SER A 74 -1.15 -8.42 0.08
C SER A 74 -1.95 -9.30 -0.88
N TYR A 75 -1.89 -9.03 -2.19
CA TYR A 75 -2.56 -9.82 -3.21
C TYR A 75 -1.92 -11.20 -3.37
N ILE A 76 -0.58 -11.26 -3.49
CA ILE A 76 0.18 -12.52 -3.60
C ILE A 76 -0.08 -13.41 -2.38
N ASN A 77 -0.03 -12.83 -1.16
CA ASN A 77 -0.30 -13.59 0.06
C ASN A 77 -1.75 -14.09 0.11
N LEU A 78 -2.71 -13.29 -0.36
CA LEU A 78 -4.11 -13.72 -0.47
C LEU A 78 -4.24 -14.92 -1.41
N GLU A 79 -3.63 -14.88 -2.60
CA GLU A 79 -3.66 -15.99 -3.55
C GLU A 79 -3.01 -17.26 -2.99
N LEU A 80 -1.88 -17.10 -2.28
CA LEU A 80 -1.21 -18.22 -1.63
C LEU A 80 -2.09 -18.87 -0.57
N TYR A 81 -2.62 -18.10 0.39
CA TYR A 81 -3.38 -18.64 1.52
C TYR A 81 -4.74 -19.22 1.14
N PHE A 82 -5.30 -18.83 0.00
CA PHE A 82 -6.57 -19.37 -0.52
C PHE A 82 -6.40 -20.34 -1.69
N SER A 83 -5.17 -20.78 -1.99
CA SER A 83 -4.94 -21.83 -2.99
C SER A 83 -5.26 -23.23 -2.46
N ASP A 84 -5.59 -24.17 -3.36
CA ASP A 84 -5.91 -25.56 -3.00
C ASP A 84 -4.74 -26.28 -2.27
N ASP A 85 -3.52 -25.83 -2.52
CA ASP A 85 -2.25 -26.33 -1.97
C ASP A 85 -1.60 -25.35 -0.97
N ALA A 86 -2.39 -24.47 -0.35
CA ALA A 86 -1.92 -23.41 0.54
C ALA A 86 -0.96 -23.90 1.64
N ALA A 87 -1.20 -25.07 2.23
CA ALA A 87 -0.34 -25.63 3.27
C ALA A 87 1.09 -25.90 2.76
N THR A 88 1.21 -26.52 1.58
CA THR A 88 2.50 -26.82 0.95
C THR A 88 3.21 -25.52 0.55
N LYS A 89 2.50 -24.60 -0.12
CA LYS A 89 3.08 -23.31 -0.54
C LYS A 89 3.54 -22.45 0.65
N THR A 90 2.81 -22.49 1.76
CA THR A 90 3.21 -21.78 2.99
C THR A 90 4.49 -22.38 3.57
N LEU A 91 4.60 -23.72 3.61
CA LEU A 91 5.80 -24.41 4.05
C LEU A 91 7.02 -24.06 3.17
N ASP A 92 6.86 -24.09 1.85
CA ASP A 92 7.92 -23.72 0.91
C ASP A 92 8.36 -22.27 1.10
N HIS A 93 7.40 -21.35 1.27
CA HIS A 93 7.70 -19.95 1.54
C HIS A 93 8.47 -19.75 2.86
N MET A 94 8.11 -20.49 3.92
CA MET A 94 8.85 -20.45 5.20
C MET A 94 10.26 -21.02 5.06
N ASN A 95 10.44 -22.11 4.31
CA ASN A 95 11.75 -22.74 4.10
C ASN A 95 12.74 -21.83 3.38
N GLN A 96 12.29 -20.95 2.48
CA GLN A 96 13.15 -19.95 1.82
C GLN A 96 13.87 -19.04 2.82
N TYR A 97 13.25 -18.70 3.96
CA TYR A 97 13.89 -17.89 5.01
C TYR A 97 14.85 -18.70 5.89
N TYR A 98 14.65 -20.02 5.98
CA TYR A 98 15.52 -20.91 6.74
C TYR A 98 16.81 -21.24 6.00
N GLU A 99 16.77 -21.40 4.67
CA GLU A 99 17.94 -21.74 3.85
C GLU A 99 18.88 -20.56 3.57
N HIS A 100 18.45 -19.33 3.87
CA HIS A 100 19.26 -18.11 3.72
C HIS A 100 19.98 -17.68 5.01
N HIS A 101 20.04 -18.56 6.01
CA HIS A 101 20.81 -18.42 7.26
C HIS A 101 21.69 -19.66 7.49
#